data_AF-A0A5C5PXR9-F1
#
_entry.id   AF-A0A5C5PXR9-F1
#
_cell.length_a   1.000
_cell.length_b   1.000
_cell.length_c   1.000
_cell.angle_alpha   90.00
_cell.angle_beta   90.00
_cell.angle_gamma   90.00
#
_symmetry.space_group_name_H-M   'P 1'
#
loop_
_entity.id
_entity.type
_entity.pdbx_description
1 polymer ?
#
loop_
_entity_poly.entity_id
_entity_poly.type
_entity_poly.pdbx_seq_one_letter_code
_entity_poly.pdbx_strand_id
1 'polypeptide(L)'
;QYDANSNLRLLTDSRKGQKSYAYDPLDRLTEVLGNANNVEHLAHDPAGNLLAQSYNGQGRSYGKIKGNRLLMQGDCHFDYDAYGNLIRERRGAGQRLVRHYRYDSQHRLIGITLPDGSDVAYRYDAFGRRIAKDMDGKTTQFLWQGDRLIAENIYQKGVKGWPLYRSYVYEPGTFKPMALLKGHGTANEVYYYQLDHLGTPQELTDEAGKIVWSAYYRAYGNIVKFDINEISNPLRFQGQYYDEESGLHYNRHRYYNPNTGRYLTPDPIKLAGGLNSYQYVPNPTGWVDPLGLMSVEGECPGGRSAEIEALSEANAKRQVQRYEQIYDMHTIGKHSPEISDTVLKQRAIDGTNPITGITPSKNIGNPSSQFKDWKTQMHAINEATTRIVRGLPRETGIDKKGNPVVRLQLKNSGRGYKPNKTDPKNPKTNEQMSGVEIKFDPNNPDRPFTAFPVD
;
A
#
# COMPACT_ATOMS: atom_id res chain seq x y z
N GLN A 1 -11.65 -21.70 6.40
CA GLN A 1 -12.92 -21.27 7.04
C GLN A 1 -12.81 -19.80 7.36
N TYR A 2 -13.88 -19.05 7.16
CA TYR A 2 -13.91 -17.60 7.38
C TYR A 2 -14.88 -17.24 8.52
N ASP A 3 -14.64 -16.11 9.19
CA ASP A 3 -15.60 -15.54 10.13
C ASP A 3 -16.67 -14.68 9.41
N ALA A 4 -17.55 -14.04 10.19
CA ALA A 4 -18.65 -13.22 9.66
C ALA A 4 -18.17 -11.93 8.95
N ASN A 5 -16.93 -11.50 9.20
CA ASN A 5 -16.30 -10.35 8.53
C ASN A 5 -15.43 -10.79 7.34
N SER A 6 -15.54 -12.06 6.92
CA SER A 6 -14.73 -12.66 5.86
C SER A 6 -13.23 -12.73 6.17
N ASN A 7 -12.81 -12.66 7.43
CA ASN A 7 -11.42 -12.93 7.80
C ASN A 7 -11.15 -14.43 7.88
N LEU A 8 -9.93 -14.86 7.51
CA LEU A 8 -9.54 -16.26 7.54
C LEU A 8 -9.42 -16.76 8.99
N ARG A 9 -10.45 -17.41 9.53
CA ARG A 9 -10.43 -17.91 10.91
C ARG A 9 -9.63 -19.20 11.08
N LEU A 10 -9.72 -20.11 10.11
CA LEU A 10 -9.12 -21.44 10.20
C LEU A 10 -8.60 -21.91 8.85
N LEU A 11 -7.38 -22.44 8.84
CA LEU A 11 -6.78 -23.14 7.70
C LEU A 11 -6.40 -24.55 8.13
N THR A 12 -6.86 -25.54 7.39
CA THR A 12 -6.51 -26.95 7.63
C THR A 12 -5.67 -27.43 6.46
N ASP A 13 -4.45 -27.84 6.75
CA ASP A 13 -3.50 -28.42 5.81
C ASP A 13 -3.31 -29.90 6.18
N SER A 14 -3.42 -30.80 5.21
CA SER A 14 -3.33 -32.25 5.44
C SER A 14 -1.94 -32.71 5.89
N ARG A 15 -0.89 -31.92 5.65
CA ARG A 15 0.50 -32.20 6.02
C ARG A 15 0.97 -31.31 7.16
N LYS A 16 0.63 -30.01 7.11
CA LYS A 16 1.11 -28.98 8.04
C LYS A 16 0.17 -28.75 9.23
N GLY A 17 -0.94 -29.49 9.27
CA GLY A 17 -1.93 -29.43 10.35
C GLY A 17 -2.80 -28.18 10.28
N GLN A 18 -3.41 -27.85 11.42
CA GLN A 18 -4.38 -26.77 11.51
C GLN A 18 -3.73 -25.48 12.01
N LYS A 19 -4.09 -24.35 11.39
CA LYS A 19 -3.77 -23.00 11.84
C LYS A 19 -5.05 -22.23 12.14
N SER A 20 -5.07 -21.50 13.24
CA SER A 20 -6.16 -20.59 13.57
C SER A 20 -5.66 -19.16 13.72
N TYR A 21 -6.49 -18.21 13.36
CA TYR A 21 -6.15 -16.80 13.32
C TYR A 21 -7.15 -16.01 14.16
N ALA A 22 -6.64 -15.00 14.88
CA ALA A 22 -7.47 -14.06 15.63
C ALA A 22 -7.23 -12.63 15.14
N TYR A 23 -8.28 -11.82 15.23
CA TYR A 23 -8.32 -10.46 14.73
C TYR A 23 -8.81 -9.51 15.81
N ASP A 24 -8.42 -8.23 15.72
CA ASP A 24 -9.04 -7.17 16.50
C ASP A 24 -10.31 -6.62 15.81
N PRO A 25 -11.09 -5.73 16.45
CA PRO A 25 -12.31 -5.16 15.87
C PRO A 25 -12.12 -4.33 14.59
N LEU A 26 -10.88 -4.08 14.15
CA LEU A 26 -10.54 -3.42 12.90
C LEU A 26 -10.06 -4.43 11.83
N ASP A 27 -10.36 -5.71 12.04
CA ASP A 27 -9.99 -6.83 11.17
C ASP A 27 -8.47 -7.00 10.99
N ARG A 28 -7.67 -6.52 11.95
CA ARG A 28 -6.20 -6.67 11.91
C ARG A 28 -5.80 -7.93 12.65
N LEU A 29 -4.92 -8.71 12.03
CA LEU A 29 -4.42 -9.96 12.59
C LEU A 29 -3.64 -9.70 13.89
N THR A 30 -4.07 -10.31 14.98
CA THR A 30 -3.44 -10.20 16.32
C THR A 30 -2.76 -11.48 16.76
N GLU A 31 -3.19 -12.63 16.25
CA GLU A 31 -2.63 -13.93 16.65
C GLU A 31 -2.70 -14.97 15.53
N VAL A 32 -1.68 -15.82 15.46
CA VAL A 32 -1.67 -17.06 14.68
C VAL A 32 -1.25 -18.22 15.57
N LEU A 33 -2.07 -19.27 15.64
CA LEU A 33 -1.80 -20.50 16.39
C LEU A 33 -1.57 -21.69 15.46
N GLY A 34 -0.79 -22.67 15.91
CA GLY A 34 -0.63 -23.96 15.25
C GLY A 34 0.35 -23.97 14.07
N ASN A 35 0.92 -22.82 13.71
CA ASN A 35 1.88 -22.73 12.62
C ASN A 35 3.23 -23.35 13.03
N ALA A 36 3.50 -24.58 12.58
CA ALA A 36 4.63 -25.40 13.06
C ALA A 36 4.61 -25.61 14.59
N ASN A 37 3.43 -25.79 15.19
CA ASN A 37 3.20 -25.91 16.64
C ASN A 37 3.61 -24.66 17.46
N ASN A 38 3.71 -23.51 16.80
CA ASN A 38 4.13 -22.27 17.43
C ASN A 38 3.00 -21.24 17.49
N VAL A 39 3.20 -20.23 18.33
CA VAL A 39 2.27 -19.11 18.54
C VAL A 39 2.93 -17.81 18.10
N GLU A 40 2.24 -17.05 17.28
CA GLU A 40 2.63 -15.70 16.87
C GLU A 40 1.63 -14.69 17.44
N HIS A 41 2.13 -13.64 18.13
CA HIS A 41 1.30 -12.50 18.51
C HIS A 41 1.77 -11.23 17.83
N LEU A 42 0.81 -10.42 17.42
CA LEU A 42 1.00 -9.21 16.63
C LEU A 42 0.32 -8.05 17.36
N ALA A 43 1.01 -6.92 17.46
CA ALA A 43 0.46 -5.71 18.06
C ALA A 43 0.53 -4.55 17.07
N HIS A 44 -0.58 -3.81 16.95
CA HIS A 44 -0.73 -2.69 16.02
C HIS A 44 -1.05 -1.40 16.76
N ASP A 45 -0.56 -0.27 16.25
CA ASP A 45 -1.07 1.05 16.65
C ASP A 45 -2.33 1.43 15.85
N PRO A 46 -3.09 2.47 16.24
CA PRO A 46 -4.29 2.89 15.49
C PRO A 46 -4.03 3.34 14.04
N ALA A 47 -2.79 3.63 13.66
CA ALA A 47 -2.40 3.99 12.30
C ALA A 47 -2.00 2.75 11.45
N GLY A 48 -2.13 1.53 12.00
CA GLY A 48 -1.84 0.28 11.32
C GLY A 48 -0.35 -0.07 11.27
N ASN A 49 0.49 0.57 12.08
CA ASN A 49 1.88 0.15 12.21
C ASN A 49 1.97 -1.11 13.05
N LEU A 50 2.66 -2.13 12.54
CA LEU A 50 3.01 -3.33 13.27
C LEU A 50 4.11 -3.00 14.29
N LEU A 51 3.72 -2.87 15.56
CA LEU A 51 4.59 -2.49 16.67
C LEU A 51 5.41 -3.66 17.18
N ALA A 52 4.86 -4.87 17.20
CA ALA A 52 5.55 -6.04 17.71
C ALA A 52 5.12 -7.31 16.97
N GLN A 53 6.07 -8.22 16.78
CA GLN A 53 5.86 -9.55 16.20
C GLN A 53 6.52 -10.60 17.09
N SER A 54 5.82 -11.07 18.13
CA SER A 54 6.38 -12.12 18.97
C SER A 54 6.14 -13.51 18.40
N TYR A 55 7.10 -14.40 18.62
CA TYR A 55 7.04 -15.80 18.22
C TYR A 55 7.42 -16.68 19.41
N ASN A 56 6.52 -17.55 19.86
CA ASN A 56 6.65 -18.34 21.09
C ASN A 56 7.06 -17.48 22.30
N GLY A 57 6.48 -16.28 22.42
CA GLY A 57 6.79 -15.33 23.49
C GLY A 57 8.11 -14.56 23.33
N GLN A 58 8.98 -14.92 22.38
CA GLN A 58 10.20 -14.17 22.05
C GLN A 58 9.91 -13.01 21.09
N GLY A 59 10.74 -11.96 21.10
CA GLY A 59 10.62 -10.85 20.14
C GLY A 59 9.52 -9.83 20.45
N ARG A 60 8.98 -9.83 21.67
CA ARG A 60 7.96 -8.86 22.12
C ARG A 60 8.59 -7.52 22.47
N SER A 61 9.13 -6.82 21.47
CA SER A 61 9.58 -5.43 21.61
C SER A 61 8.69 -4.50 20.81
N TYR A 62 8.06 -3.55 21.49
CA TYR A 62 7.21 -2.55 20.86
C TYR A 62 8.06 -1.51 20.14
N GLY A 63 7.76 -1.31 18.87
CA GLY A 63 8.42 -0.32 18.04
C GLY A 63 8.12 1.11 18.49
N LYS A 64 9.13 1.98 18.46
CA LYS A 64 8.94 3.43 18.59
C LYS A 64 8.64 4.02 17.22
N ILE A 65 7.45 4.58 17.04
CA ILE A 65 7.01 5.16 15.77
C ILE A 65 6.92 6.69 15.89
N LYS A 66 7.28 7.41 14.82
CA LYS A 66 6.93 8.83 14.63
C LYS A 66 6.51 9.08 13.19
N GLY A 67 5.26 9.51 12.97
CA GLY A 67 4.73 9.75 11.61
C GLY A 67 4.86 8.54 10.69
N ASN A 68 4.47 7.35 11.19
CA ASN A 68 4.63 6.05 10.52
C ASN A 68 6.07 5.64 10.21
N ARG A 69 7.10 6.34 10.70
CA ARG A 69 8.51 5.90 10.62
C ARG A 69 8.87 5.09 11.86
N LEU A 70 9.39 3.88 11.65
CA LEU A 70 9.85 3.03 12.74
C LEU A 70 11.25 3.49 13.16
N LEU A 71 11.40 4.08 14.34
CA LEU A 71 12.68 4.61 14.83
C LEU A 71 13.50 3.55 15.58
N MET A 72 12.82 2.62 16.25
CA MET A 72 13.45 1.59 17.06
C MET A 72 12.53 0.38 17.21
N GLN A 73 13.05 -0.85 17.18
CA GLN A 73 12.35 -2.07 17.57
C GLN A 73 13.36 -3.09 18.07
N GLY A 74 13.17 -3.63 19.28
CA GLY A 74 14.19 -4.44 19.92
C GLY A 74 15.46 -3.62 20.18
N ASP A 75 16.59 -4.14 19.74
CA ASP A 75 17.89 -3.43 19.72
C ASP A 75 18.17 -2.70 18.40
N CYS A 76 17.30 -2.87 17.39
CA CYS A 76 17.45 -2.23 16.09
C CYS A 76 17.01 -0.76 16.13
N HIS A 77 17.83 0.12 15.55
CA HIS A 77 17.55 1.54 15.33
C HIS A 77 17.58 1.87 13.84
N PHE A 78 16.67 2.72 13.41
CA PHE A 78 16.41 3.00 12.01
C PHE A 78 16.46 4.50 11.74
N ASP A 79 17.28 4.91 10.78
CA ASP A 79 17.36 6.31 10.34
C ASP A 79 16.84 6.48 8.93
N TYR A 80 16.20 7.62 8.70
CA TYR A 80 15.58 7.96 7.45
C TYR A 80 16.18 9.26 6.88
N ASP A 81 16.21 9.37 5.56
CA ASP A 81 16.48 10.64 4.90
C ASP A 81 15.28 11.62 5.02
N ALA A 82 15.44 12.82 4.46
CA ALA A 82 14.39 13.85 4.45
C ALA A 82 13.11 13.41 3.71
N TYR A 83 13.23 12.50 2.74
CA TYR A 83 12.12 11.96 1.96
C TYR A 83 11.45 10.76 2.64
N GLY A 84 12.04 10.24 3.72
CA GLY A 84 11.52 9.11 4.48
C GLY A 84 12.03 7.75 4.00
N ASN A 85 13.08 7.69 3.17
CA ASN A 85 13.71 6.42 2.82
C ASN A 85 14.60 5.95 3.97
N LEU A 86 14.53 4.66 4.33
CA LEU A 86 15.41 4.08 5.35
C LEU A 86 16.86 4.07 4.84
N ILE A 87 17.75 4.87 5.42
CA ILE A 87 19.15 4.96 4.98
C ILE A 87 20.12 4.17 5.86
N ARG A 88 19.73 3.84 7.10
CA ARG A 88 20.59 3.13 8.03
C ARG A 88 19.80 2.30 9.03
N GLU A 89 20.21 1.05 9.21
CA GLU A 89 19.76 0.16 10.28
C GLU A 89 20.97 -0.18 11.15
N ARG A 90 20.85 -0.01 12.47
CA ARG A 90 21.91 -0.31 13.45
C ARG A 90 21.38 -1.28 14.48
N ARG A 91 22.19 -2.24 14.92
CA ARG A 91 21.83 -3.17 16.00
C ARG A 91 23.05 -3.66 16.78
N GLY A 92 22.81 -4.49 17.80
CA GLY A 92 23.84 -5.10 18.63
C GLY A 92 24.49 -4.13 19.62
N ALA A 93 25.49 -4.64 20.35
CA ALA A 93 26.20 -3.88 21.38
C ALA A 93 26.80 -2.59 20.82
N GLY A 94 26.43 -1.46 21.41
CA GLY A 94 26.88 -0.13 20.96
C GLY A 94 26.46 0.24 19.53
N GLN A 95 25.45 -0.44 18.96
CA GLN A 95 24.92 -0.12 17.62
C GLN A 95 25.96 -0.29 16.50
N ARG A 96 26.91 -1.23 16.69
CA ARG A 96 28.07 -1.45 15.80
C ARG A 96 27.77 -2.26 14.54
N LEU A 97 26.71 -3.07 14.55
CA LEU A 97 26.28 -3.78 13.35
C LEU A 97 25.41 -2.84 12.53
N VAL A 98 26.01 -2.23 11.51
CA VAL A 98 25.37 -1.18 10.71
C VAL A 98 25.16 -1.65 9.29
N ARG A 99 23.93 -1.54 8.81
CA ARG A 99 23.58 -1.69 7.39
C ARG A 99 23.22 -0.33 6.83
N HIS A 100 23.78 -0.01 5.66
CA HIS A 100 23.52 1.25 4.94
C HIS A 100 22.75 0.98 3.65
N TYR A 101 21.79 1.85 3.34
CA TYR A 101 20.97 1.78 2.14
C TYR A 101 21.22 3.02 1.28
N ARG A 102 21.40 2.84 -0.03
CA ARG A 102 21.65 3.92 -0.98
C ARG A 102 20.56 3.97 -2.03
N TYR A 103 20.08 5.17 -2.35
CA TYR A 103 18.98 5.39 -3.28
C TYR A 103 19.40 6.32 -4.42
N ASP A 104 18.77 6.15 -5.58
CA ASP A 104 18.88 7.13 -6.66
C ASP A 104 17.88 8.30 -6.48
N SER A 105 17.89 9.25 -7.42
CA SER A 105 16.98 10.41 -7.40
C SER A 105 15.51 10.07 -7.64
N GLN A 106 15.20 8.82 -7.98
CA GLN A 106 13.83 8.30 -8.09
C GLN A 106 13.44 7.48 -6.84
N HIS A 107 14.25 7.55 -5.78
CA HIS A 107 14.08 6.81 -4.52
C HIS A 107 14.09 5.28 -4.69
N ARG A 108 14.74 4.76 -5.75
CA ARG A 108 14.96 3.33 -5.93
C ARG A 108 16.25 2.90 -5.22
N LEU A 109 16.20 1.78 -4.52
CA LEU A 109 17.36 1.26 -3.76
C LEU A 109 18.43 0.76 -4.75
N ILE A 110 19.54 1.47 -4.87
CA ILE A 110 20.64 1.12 -5.79
C ILE A 110 21.76 0.33 -5.12
N GLY A 111 21.78 0.26 -3.79
CA GLY A 111 22.70 -0.64 -3.11
C GLY A 111 22.58 -0.68 -1.60
N ILE A 112 23.23 -1.69 -1.03
CA ILE A 112 23.26 -1.98 0.40
C ILE A 112 24.71 -2.30 0.80
N THR A 113 25.23 -1.62 1.83
CA THR A 113 26.44 -2.08 2.52
C THR A 113 26.02 -2.84 3.78
N LEU A 114 26.44 -4.09 3.89
CA LEU A 114 26.14 -4.99 5.00
C LEU A 114 27.09 -4.75 6.19
N PRO A 115 26.76 -5.23 7.40
CA PRO A 115 27.60 -5.02 8.59
C PRO A 115 29.02 -5.60 8.51
N ASP A 116 29.24 -6.59 7.65
CA ASP A 116 30.55 -7.19 7.38
C ASP A 116 31.39 -6.38 6.36
N GLY A 117 30.84 -5.31 5.80
CA GLY A 117 31.46 -4.47 4.78
C GLY A 117 31.17 -4.92 3.35
N SER A 118 30.49 -6.05 3.15
CA SER A 118 30.09 -6.53 1.83
C SER A 118 29.09 -5.55 1.19
N ASP A 119 29.17 -5.36 -0.13
CA ASP A 119 28.35 -4.40 -0.85
C ASP A 119 27.53 -5.07 -1.95
N VAL A 120 26.25 -4.71 -2.00
CA VAL A 120 25.28 -5.18 -2.98
C VAL A 120 24.89 -4.00 -3.85
N ALA A 121 24.95 -4.16 -5.17
CA ALA A 121 24.51 -3.15 -6.12
C ALA A 121 23.29 -3.63 -6.91
N TYR A 122 22.34 -2.73 -7.16
CA TYR A 122 21.13 -3.00 -7.94
C TYR A 122 21.07 -2.07 -9.16
N ARG A 123 20.61 -2.61 -10.29
CA ARG A 123 20.43 -1.86 -11.54
C ARG A 123 19.01 -1.99 -12.05
N TYR A 124 18.51 -0.89 -12.63
CA TYR A 124 17.12 -0.75 -13.07
C TYR A 124 17.06 -0.35 -14.54
N ASP A 125 15.99 -0.75 -15.22
CA ASP A 125 15.64 -0.21 -16.52
C ASP A 125 14.88 1.13 -16.41
N ALA A 126 14.53 1.71 -17.56
CA ALA A 126 13.79 2.97 -17.65
C ALA A 126 12.36 2.89 -17.09
N PHE A 127 11.77 1.69 -17.01
CA PHE A 127 10.48 1.47 -16.37
C PHE A 127 10.61 1.31 -14.85
N GLY A 128 11.84 1.26 -14.31
CA GLY A 128 12.14 1.08 -12.90
C GLY A 128 12.05 -0.36 -12.43
N ARG A 129 12.15 -1.35 -13.33
CA ARG A 129 12.23 -2.76 -12.97
C ARG A 129 13.68 -3.11 -12.71
N ARG A 130 13.97 -3.85 -11.63
CA ARG A 130 15.32 -4.31 -11.33
C ARG A 130 15.76 -5.33 -12.37
N ILE A 131 16.80 -5.01 -13.14
CA ILE A 131 17.35 -5.86 -14.21
C ILE A 131 18.61 -6.59 -13.79
N ALA A 132 19.30 -6.16 -12.73
CA ALA A 132 20.43 -6.89 -12.17
C ALA A 132 20.64 -6.62 -10.68
N LYS A 133 21.27 -7.59 -10.01
CA LYS A 133 21.95 -7.41 -8.73
C LYS A 133 23.36 -7.99 -8.79
N ASP A 134 24.30 -7.36 -8.11
CA ASP A 134 25.71 -7.73 -8.07
C ASP A 134 26.21 -7.76 -6.63
N MET A 135 26.86 -8.86 -6.23
CA MET A 135 27.52 -9.03 -4.93
C MET A 135 28.65 -10.06 -5.07
N ASP A 136 29.85 -9.77 -4.58
CA ASP A 136 30.98 -10.72 -4.53
C ASP A 136 31.29 -11.45 -5.85
N GLY A 137 31.22 -10.72 -6.97
CA GLY A 137 31.44 -11.26 -8.31
C GLY A 137 30.32 -12.18 -8.82
N LYS A 138 29.23 -12.32 -8.06
CA LYS A 138 27.97 -12.95 -8.49
C LYS A 138 27.04 -11.89 -9.06
N THR A 139 26.61 -12.07 -10.29
CA THR A 139 25.60 -11.21 -10.94
C THR A 139 24.35 -12.03 -11.20
N THR A 140 23.21 -11.61 -10.63
CA THR A 140 21.89 -12.12 -11.04
C THR A 140 21.25 -11.11 -11.96
N GLN A 141 20.91 -11.51 -13.18
CA GLN A 141 20.13 -10.73 -14.13
C GLN A 141 18.67 -11.14 -14.10
N PHE A 142 17.76 -10.20 -14.33
CA PHE A 142 16.32 -10.39 -14.23
C PHE A 142 15.63 -9.99 -15.53
N LEU A 143 14.72 -10.84 -16.00
CA LEU A 143 13.94 -10.63 -17.21
C LEU A 143 12.46 -10.48 -16.88
N TRP A 144 11.78 -9.57 -17.58
CA TRP A 144 10.44 -9.10 -17.21
C TRP A 144 9.45 -9.17 -18.38
N GLN A 145 8.22 -9.59 -18.09
CA GLN A 145 7.05 -9.42 -18.97
C GLN A 145 6.07 -8.46 -18.29
N GLY A 146 6.00 -7.22 -18.79
CA GLY A 146 5.31 -6.14 -18.06
C GLY A 146 5.94 -5.93 -16.68
N ASP A 147 5.14 -6.03 -15.62
CA ASP A 147 5.57 -5.96 -14.22
C ASP A 147 5.86 -7.33 -13.58
N ARG A 148 5.84 -8.44 -14.34
CA ARG A 148 6.12 -9.79 -13.83
C ARG A 148 7.55 -10.23 -14.13
N LEU A 149 8.26 -10.72 -13.11
CA LEU A 149 9.58 -11.31 -13.25
C LEU A 149 9.43 -12.70 -13.87
N ILE A 150 9.90 -12.91 -15.09
CA ILE A 150 9.70 -14.18 -15.82
C ILE A 150 10.95 -15.05 -15.86
N ALA A 151 12.14 -14.50 -15.65
CA ALA A 151 13.35 -15.31 -15.57
C ALA A 151 14.47 -14.62 -14.79
N GLU A 152 15.40 -15.43 -14.29
CA GLU A 152 16.68 -14.99 -13.74
C GLU A 152 17.85 -15.81 -14.27
N ASN A 153 18.98 -15.15 -14.48
CA ASN A 153 20.25 -15.76 -14.90
C ASN A 153 21.33 -15.40 -13.88
N ILE A 154 22.02 -16.40 -13.32
CA ILE A 154 23.04 -16.19 -12.30
C ILE A 154 24.42 -16.51 -12.84
N TYR A 155 25.27 -15.49 -12.92
CA TYR A 155 26.66 -15.56 -13.38
C TYR A 155 27.60 -15.46 -12.18
N GLN A 156 28.64 -16.29 -12.15
CA GLN A 156 29.73 -16.16 -11.18
C GLN A 156 31.02 -15.82 -11.93
N LYS A 157 31.66 -14.71 -11.56
CA LYS A 157 32.93 -14.27 -12.16
C LYS A 157 33.99 -15.36 -12.02
N GLY A 158 34.67 -15.67 -13.13
CA GLY A 158 35.76 -16.66 -13.17
C GLY A 158 35.30 -18.12 -13.24
N VAL A 159 34.00 -18.40 -13.12
CA VAL A 159 33.45 -19.75 -13.33
C VAL A 159 33.17 -19.95 -14.81
N LYS A 160 33.82 -20.96 -15.41
CA LYS A 160 33.53 -21.39 -16.77
C LYS A 160 32.30 -22.30 -16.78
N GLY A 161 31.41 -22.08 -17.73
CA GLY A 161 30.18 -22.84 -17.87
C GLY A 161 29.00 -21.92 -18.14
N TRP A 162 27.84 -22.53 -18.32
CA TRP A 162 26.60 -21.77 -18.47
C TRP A 162 26.13 -21.24 -17.11
N PRO A 163 25.53 -20.03 -17.05
CA PRO A 163 24.94 -19.53 -15.80
C PRO A 163 23.75 -20.41 -15.38
N LEU A 164 23.32 -20.26 -14.14
CA LEU A 164 22.08 -20.90 -13.68
C LEU A 164 20.89 -20.13 -14.27
N TYR A 165 20.01 -20.82 -15.02
CA TYR A 165 18.80 -20.25 -15.60
C TYR A 165 17.59 -20.74 -14.85
N ARG A 166 16.68 -19.82 -14.55
CA ARG A 166 15.36 -20.10 -14.00
C ARG A 166 14.33 -19.27 -14.74
N SER A 167 13.26 -19.90 -15.16
CA SER A 167 12.08 -19.22 -15.70
C SER A 167 10.87 -19.53 -14.86
N TYR A 168 10.02 -18.52 -14.63
CA TYR A 168 8.81 -18.63 -13.84
C TYR A 168 7.60 -18.52 -14.75
N VAL A 169 6.73 -19.53 -14.69
CA VAL A 169 5.44 -19.54 -15.36
C VAL A 169 4.39 -19.15 -14.34
N TYR A 170 3.53 -18.20 -14.69
CA TYR A 170 2.47 -17.69 -13.82
C TYR A 170 1.11 -18.03 -14.38
N GLU A 171 0.12 -18.09 -13.50
CA GLU A 171 -1.28 -18.07 -13.90
C GLU A 171 -1.55 -16.79 -14.74
N PRO A 172 -2.31 -16.91 -15.86
CA PRO A 172 -2.59 -15.79 -16.73
C PRO A 172 -3.19 -14.59 -15.97
N GLY A 173 -2.62 -13.40 -16.17
CA GLY A 173 -3.11 -12.17 -15.53
C GLY A 173 -2.75 -11.99 -14.06
N THR A 174 -2.13 -12.97 -13.39
CA THR A 174 -1.81 -12.90 -11.95
C THR A 174 -0.30 -12.98 -11.68
N PHE A 175 0.06 -12.86 -10.41
CA PHE A 175 1.42 -13.07 -9.87
C PHE A 175 1.56 -14.43 -9.17
N LYS A 176 0.57 -15.31 -9.29
CA LYS A 176 0.58 -16.65 -8.69
C LYS A 176 1.45 -17.58 -9.55
N PRO A 177 2.60 -18.06 -9.05
CA PRO A 177 3.49 -18.88 -9.85
C PRO A 177 2.90 -20.30 -9.97
N MET A 178 2.98 -20.87 -11.17
CA MET A 178 2.50 -22.22 -11.48
C MET A 178 3.66 -23.20 -11.66
N ALA A 179 4.71 -22.81 -12.39
CA ALA A 179 5.86 -23.66 -12.63
C ALA A 179 7.19 -22.89 -12.59
N LEU A 180 8.25 -23.58 -12.18
CA LEU A 180 9.64 -23.17 -12.26
C LEU A 180 10.35 -24.08 -13.26
N LEU A 181 10.91 -23.49 -14.31
CA LEU A 181 11.77 -24.18 -15.27
C LEU A 181 13.22 -23.86 -14.90
N LYS A 182 14.00 -24.87 -14.53
CA LYS A 182 15.41 -24.70 -14.14
C LYS A 182 16.31 -25.38 -15.17
N GLY A 183 17.25 -24.65 -15.75
CA GLY A 183 18.13 -25.16 -16.80
C GLY A 183 17.83 -24.55 -18.17
N HIS A 184 18.25 -25.24 -19.24
CA HIS A 184 18.46 -24.64 -20.55
C HIS A 184 17.62 -25.27 -21.65
N GLY A 185 16.91 -24.45 -22.42
CA GLY A 185 16.18 -24.90 -23.60
C GLY A 185 15.25 -26.07 -23.28
N THR A 186 15.30 -27.13 -24.07
CA THR A 186 14.52 -28.36 -23.88
C THR A 186 15.07 -29.26 -22.78
N ALA A 187 16.27 -29.01 -22.26
CA ALA A 187 16.89 -29.77 -21.19
C ALA A 187 16.67 -29.13 -19.81
N ASN A 188 15.49 -28.55 -19.59
CA ASN A 188 15.13 -27.96 -18.30
C ASN A 188 14.44 -28.99 -17.39
N GLU A 189 14.62 -28.80 -16.09
CA GLU A 189 13.86 -29.48 -15.04
C GLU A 189 12.63 -28.64 -14.73
N VAL A 190 11.45 -29.28 -14.70
CA VAL A 190 10.18 -28.63 -14.38
C VAL A 190 9.80 -28.91 -12.93
N TYR A 191 9.45 -27.86 -12.20
CA TYR A 191 8.88 -27.95 -10.87
C TYR A 191 7.55 -27.21 -10.81
N TYR A 192 6.60 -27.75 -10.04
CA TYR A 192 5.24 -27.22 -9.92
C TYR A 192 5.03 -26.61 -8.55
N TYR A 193 4.49 -25.39 -8.52
CA TYR A 193 4.20 -24.68 -7.28
C TYR A 193 2.89 -25.13 -6.66
N GLN A 194 2.92 -25.39 -5.35
CA GLN A 194 1.73 -25.54 -4.52
C GLN A 194 1.58 -24.30 -3.66
N LEU A 195 0.47 -23.59 -3.83
CA LEU A 195 0.24 -22.27 -3.26
C LEU A 195 -0.77 -22.33 -2.10
N ASP A 196 -0.70 -21.36 -1.19
CA ASP A 196 -1.82 -21.07 -0.29
C ASP A 196 -2.93 -20.27 -0.99
N HIS A 197 -3.98 -19.93 -0.22
CA HIS A 197 -5.13 -19.17 -0.70
C HIS A 197 -4.77 -17.77 -1.21
N LEU A 198 -3.62 -17.20 -0.83
CA LEU A 198 -3.11 -15.92 -1.33
C LEU A 198 -2.18 -16.08 -2.53
N GLY A 199 -1.93 -17.29 -3.02
CA GLY A 199 -0.98 -17.52 -4.09
C GLY A 199 0.49 -17.54 -3.63
N THR A 200 0.74 -17.71 -2.33
CA THR A 200 2.10 -17.79 -1.78
C THR A 200 2.65 -19.21 -1.94
N PRO A 201 3.85 -19.42 -2.50
CA PRO A 201 4.49 -20.73 -2.57
C PRO A 201 4.64 -21.38 -1.19
N GLN A 202 3.93 -22.49 -0.97
CA GLN A 202 4.03 -23.33 0.22
C GLN A 202 4.94 -24.54 -0.03
N GLU A 203 4.88 -25.12 -1.23
CA GLU A 203 5.68 -26.29 -1.65
C GLU A 203 6.06 -26.21 -3.14
N LEU A 204 7.09 -26.94 -3.56
CA LEU A 204 7.37 -27.29 -4.95
C LEU A 204 7.51 -28.81 -5.09
N THR A 205 6.93 -29.34 -6.16
CA THR A 205 7.08 -30.75 -6.57
C THR A 205 7.85 -30.87 -7.88
N ASP A 206 8.64 -31.92 -8.04
CA ASP A 206 9.21 -32.29 -9.35
C ASP A 206 8.14 -32.94 -10.26
N GLU A 207 8.55 -33.38 -11.46
CA GLU A 207 7.68 -34.05 -12.44
C GLU A 207 7.10 -35.38 -11.95
N ALA A 208 7.76 -36.05 -10.99
CA ALA A 208 7.27 -37.28 -10.38
C ALA A 208 6.34 -37.02 -9.19
N GLY A 209 6.11 -35.75 -8.82
CA GLY A 209 5.30 -35.37 -7.67
C GLY A 209 6.04 -35.43 -6.34
N LYS A 210 7.36 -35.64 -6.34
CA LYS A 210 8.17 -35.58 -5.11
C LYS A 210 8.29 -34.13 -4.68
N ILE A 211 8.01 -33.84 -3.40
CA ILE A 211 8.24 -32.52 -2.84
C ILE A 211 9.75 -32.29 -2.70
N VAL A 212 10.24 -31.24 -3.34
CA VAL A 212 11.67 -30.82 -3.36
C VAL A 212 11.91 -29.52 -2.60
N TRP A 213 10.83 -28.83 -2.20
CA TRP A 213 10.88 -27.65 -1.36
C TRP A 213 9.57 -27.50 -0.60
N SER A 214 9.60 -27.21 0.70
CA SER A 214 8.42 -26.92 1.53
C SER A 214 8.80 -26.05 2.72
N ALA A 215 8.06 -24.96 2.95
CA ALA A 215 8.36 -23.96 3.97
C ALA A 215 7.16 -23.60 4.85
N TYR A 216 7.42 -23.11 6.06
CA TYR A 216 6.43 -22.50 6.95
C TYR A 216 6.70 -21.02 7.05
N TYR A 217 5.65 -20.21 6.92
CA TYR A 217 5.75 -18.76 6.98
C TYR A 217 5.13 -18.22 8.26
N ARG A 218 5.75 -17.18 8.84
CA ARG A 218 5.08 -16.24 9.74
C ARG A 218 4.06 -15.42 8.95
N ALA A 219 3.11 -14.80 9.65
CA ALA A 219 2.03 -14.04 9.02
C ALA A 219 2.53 -12.96 8.03
N TYR A 220 3.64 -12.29 8.36
CA TYR A 220 4.23 -11.23 7.55
C TYR A 220 5.36 -11.73 6.61
N GLY A 221 5.43 -13.03 6.33
CA GLY A 221 6.21 -13.58 5.21
C GLY A 221 7.64 -14.04 5.54
N ASN A 222 8.08 -13.96 6.80
CA ASN A 222 9.33 -14.62 7.22
C ASN A 222 9.17 -16.13 7.13
N ILE A 223 10.18 -16.85 6.66
CA ILE A 223 10.22 -18.30 6.77
C ILE A 223 10.64 -18.68 8.19
N VAL A 224 9.80 -19.46 8.86
CA VAL A 224 10.07 -20.07 10.18
C VAL A 224 11.08 -21.20 10.03
N LYS A 225 10.78 -22.12 9.12
CA LYS A 225 11.59 -23.30 8.83
C LYS A 225 11.26 -23.85 7.45
N PHE A 226 12.18 -24.67 6.95
CA PHE A 226 11.95 -25.56 5.83
C PHE A 226 11.71 -26.98 6.35
N ASP A 227 10.72 -27.67 5.81
CA ASP A 227 10.63 -29.14 5.95
C ASP A 227 11.50 -29.81 4.87
N ILE A 228 11.56 -29.21 3.68
CA ILE A 228 12.38 -29.68 2.54
C ILE A 228 12.98 -28.45 1.85
N ASN A 229 14.26 -28.50 1.48
CA ASN A 229 14.97 -27.41 0.81
C ASN A 229 16.03 -27.92 -0.17
N GLU A 230 15.65 -28.85 -1.05
CA GLU A 230 16.57 -29.44 -2.05
C GLU A 230 16.85 -28.45 -3.19
N ILE A 231 15.90 -27.55 -3.47
CA ILE A 231 16.04 -26.46 -4.44
C ILE A 231 15.80 -25.11 -3.79
N SER A 232 16.46 -24.06 -4.30
CA SER A 232 16.22 -22.69 -3.85
C SER A 232 15.01 -22.08 -4.58
N ASN A 233 14.10 -21.47 -3.81
CA ASN A 233 12.95 -20.72 -4.30
C ASN A 233 12.98 -19.29 -3.75
N PRO A 234 13.20 -18.26 -4.59
CA PRO A 234 13.21 -16.86 -4.14
C PRO A 234 11.82 -16.21 -4.12
N LEU A 235 10.79 -16.79 -4.75
CA LEU A 235 9.45 -16.19 -4.76
C LEU A 235 8.82 -16.25 -3.36
N ARG A 236 8.14 -15.17 -2.96
CA ARG A 236 7.46 -15.01 -1.65
C ARG A 236 5.99 -14.70 -1.88
N PHE A 237 5.42 -13.72 -1.17
CA PHE A 237 4.08 -13.22 -1.50
C PHE A 237 4.03 -12.76 -2.96
N GLN A 238 2.82 -12.67 -3.51
CA GLN A 238 2.61 -12.23 -4.88
C GLN A 238 3.41 -10.94 -5.18
N GLY A 239 4.20 -10.96 -6.25
CA GLY A 239 5.08 -9.85 -6.65
C GLY A 239 6.46 -9.80 -5.98
N GLN A 240 6.69 -10.59 -4.93
CA GLN A 240 7.89 -10.50 -4.11
C GLN A 240 8.99 -11.49 -4.49
N TYR A 241 10.23 -10.99 -4.55
CA TYR A 241 11.45 -11.76 -4.74
C TYR A 241 12.37 -11.59 -3.51
N TYR A 242 12.76 -12.69 -2.88
CA TYR A 242 13.65 -12.73 -1.72
C TYR A 242 15.12 -12.54 -2.09
N ASP A 243 15.73 -11.50 -1.53
CA ASP A 243 17.15 -11.24 -1.60
C ASP A 243 17.85 -11.78 -0.36
N GLU A 244 18.43 -12.98 -0.48
CA GLU A 244 19.12 -13.70 0.60
C GLU A 244 20.18 -12.85 1.31
N GLU A 245 20.92 -12.04 0.55
CA GLU A 245 22.00 -11.21 1.07
C GLU A 245 21.53 -10.14 2.07
N SER A 246 20.29 -9.67 1.93
CA SER A 246 19.72 -8.60 2.75
C SER A 246 18.60 -9.10 3.67
N GLY A 247 17.97 -10.23 3.34
CA GLY A 247 16.72 -10.66 3.94
C GLY A 247 15.50 -9.83 3.51
N LEU A 248 15.66 -8.92 2.55
CA LEU A 248 14.58 -8.09 2.03
C LEU A 248 13.86 -8.80 0.89
N HIS A 249 12.61 -8.40 0.68
CA HIS A 249 11.81 -8.83 -0.45
C HIS A 249 11.71 -7.65 -1.43
N TYR A 250 12.33 -7.75 -2.60
CA TYR A 250 12.08 -6.81 -3.69
C TYR A 250 10.64 -7.00 -4.18
N ASN A 251 9.86 -5.92 -4.18
CA ASN A 251 8.44 -5.93 -4.55
C ASN A 251 8.16 -4.79 -5.52
N ARG A 252 8.60 -4.99 -6.77
CA ARG A 252 8.55 -4.05 -7.91
C ARG A 252 8.96 -2.60 -7.57
N HIS A 253 8.07 -1.82 -6.97
CA HIS A 253 8.29 -0.40 -6.68
C HIS A 253 8.96 -0.15 -5.32
N ARG A 254 8.94 -1.14 -4.41
CA ARG A 254 9.47 -0.98 -3.04
C ARG A 254 10.24 -2.22 -2.59
N TYR A 255 10.99 -2.08 -1.50
CA TYR A 255 11.61 -3.19 -0.78
C TYR A 255 10.87 -3.40 0.53
N TYR A 256 10.41 -4.63 0.74
CA TYR A 256 9.66 -5.05 1.92
C TYR A 256 10.59 -5.77 2.91
N ASN A 257 10.48 -5.44 4.19
CA ASN A 257 11.20 -6.11 5.27
C ASN A 257 10.20 -6.95 6.09
N PRO A 258 10.21 -8.29 5.95
CA PRO A 258 9.29 -9.15 6.69
C PRO A 258 9.56 -9.14 8.21
N ASN A 259 10.77 -8.82 8.66
CA ASN A 259 11.09 -8.74 10.10
C ASN A 259 10.34 -7.59 10.81
N THR A 260 10.01 -6.53 10.07
CA THR A 260 9.29 -5.36 10.59
C THR A 260 7.89 -5.21 9.97
N GLY A 261 7.52 -6.11 9.04
CA GLY A 261 6.20 -6.12 8.38
C GLY A 261 5.91 -4.89 7.54
N ARG A 262 6.94 -4.22 6.99
CA ARG A 262 6.78 -2.91 6.35
C ARG A 262 7.76 -2.65 5.21
N TYR A 263 7.45 -1.67 4.37
CA TYR A 263 8.35 -1.18 3.33
C TYR A 263 9.45 -0.27 3.88
N LEU A 264 10.59 -0.23 3.18
CA LEU A 264 11.73 0.63 3.52
C LEU A 264 11.50 2.10 3.17
N THR A 265 10.62 2.37 2.21
CA THR A 265 10.34 3.69 1.66
C THR A 265 8.84 4.00 1.74
N PRO A 266 8.45 5.28 1.78
CA PRO A 266 7.06 5.66 1.64
C PRO A 266 6.51 5.21 0.29
N ASP A 267 5.19 5.00 0.23
CA ASP A 267 4.50 4.68 -1.01
C ASP A 267 4.76 5.73 -2.10
N PRO A 268 5.30 5.36 -3.28
CA PRO A 268 5.52 6.27 -4.40
C PRO A 268 4.23 6.92 -4.91
N ILE A 269 3.07 6.25 -4.80
CA ILE A 269 1.76 6.83 -5.14
C ILE A 269 1.14 7.59 -3.95
N LYS A 270 1.93 7.79 -2.88
CA LYS A 270 1.60 8.59 -1.70
C LYS A 270 0.30 8.09 -1.06
N LEU A 271 -0.63 8.99 -0.81
CA LEU A 271 -1.87 8.66 -0.12
C LEU A 271 -2.84 7.82 -0.95
N ALA A 272 -2.63 7.70 -2.26
CA ALA A 272 -3.39 6.77 -3.07
C ALA A 272 -3.13 5.31 -2.64
N GLY A 273 -1.92 5.00 -2.11
CA GLY A 273 -1.59 3.71 -1.52
C GLY A 273 -2.08 3.52 -0.08
N GLY A 274 -2.62 4.57 0.55
CA GLY A 274 -3.15 4.56 1.92
C GLY A 274 -2.52 5.59 2.86
N LEU A 275 -3.11 5.74 4.05
CA LEU A 275 -2.64 6.70 5.07
C LEU A 275 -1.32 6.29 5.73
N ASN A 276 -1.05 4.98 5.79
CA ASN A 276 0.21 4.45 6.27
C ASN A 276 1.13 4.15 5.09
N SER A 277 1.99 5.12 4.76
CA SER A 277 2.88 5.04 3.59
C SER A 277 3.91 3.91 3.63
N TYR A 278 4.11 3.23 4.76
CA TYR A 278 5.05 2.12 4.91
C TYR A 278 4.37 0.76 5.05
N GLN A 279 3.05 0.72 5.17
CA GLN A 279 2.30 -0.51 5.39
C GLN A 279 2.41 -1.43 4.18
N TYR A 280 2.54 -2.74 4.42
CA TYR A 280 2.42 -3.75 3.37
C TYR A 280 0.95 -3.90 2.95
N VAL A 281 0.13 -4.41 3.86
CA VAL A 281 -1.32 -4.59 3.66
C VAL A 281 -2.06 -4.38 4.99
N PRO A 282 -3.38 -4.12 4.97
CA PRO A 282 -4.20 -4.06 6.17
C PRO A 282 -4.23 -5.36 6.98
N ASN A 283 -4.31 -6.49 6.27
CA ASN A 283 -4.36 -7.81 6.88
C ASN A 283 -3.67 -8.86 5.99
N PRO A 284 -2.54 -9.44 6.42
CA PRO A 284 -1.72 -10.31 5.56
C PRO A 284 -2.33 -11.69 5.31
N THR A 285 -3.48 -12.04 5.91
CA THR A 285 -4.18 -13.29 5.61
C THR A 285 -5.21 -13.17 4.51
N GLY A 286 -5.59 -11.94 4.13
CA GLY A 286 -6.63 -11.69 3.12
C GLY A 286 -6.21 -10.74 2.01
N TRP A 287 -5.05 -10.09 2.14
CA TRP A 287 -4.62 -9.03 1.23
C TRP A 287 -3.21 -9.27 0.72
N VAL A 288 -2.94 -8.80 -0.50
CA VAL A 288 -1.62 -8.80 -1.13
C VAL A 288 -1.32 -7.42 -1.75
N ASP A 289 -0.05 -7.05 -1.88
CA ASP A 289 0.38 -5.88 -2.67
C ASP A 289 1.39 -6.34 -3.73
N PRO A 290 0.93 -6.80 -4.91
CA PRO A 290 1.80 -7.40 -5.94
C PRO A 290 2.82 -6.44 -6.56
N LEU A 291 2.65 -5.13 -6.36
CA LEU A 291 3.47 -4.10 -6.98
C LEU A 291 4.26 -3.28 -5.97
N GLY A 292 3.96 -3.42 -4.69
CA GLY A 292 4.46 -2.48 -3.70
C GLY A 292 3.90 -1.09 -3.95
N LEU A 293 2.61 -0.94 -4.27
CA LEU A 293 1.93 0.34 -4.44
C LEU A 293 0.53 0.38 -3.82
N MET A 294 -0.20 -0.74 -3.83
CA MET A 294 -1.58 -0.77 -3.34
C MET A 294 -1.97 -2.20 -2.98
N SER A 295 -2.56 -2.37 -1.81
CA SER A 295 -3.09 -3.64 -1.36
C SER A 295 -4.43 -3.96 -2.04
N VAL A 296 -4.61 -5.22 -2.44
CA VAL A 296 -5.85 -5.79 -3.00
C VAL A 296 -6.26 -7.05 -2.21
N GLU A 297 -7.56 -7.31 -2.10
CA GLU A 297 -8.09 -8.50 -1.41
C GLU A 297 -7.89 -9.75 -2.26
N GLY A 298 -7.18 -10.77 -1.73
CA GLY A 298 -7.19 -12.21 -2.08
C GLY A 298 -6.85 -12.64 -3.52
N GLU A 299 -7.20 -11.86 -4.52
CA GLU A 299 -7.05 -12.10 -5.95
C GLU A 299 -6.27 -10.93 -6.55
N CYS A 300 -5.25 -11.26 -7.34
CA CYS A 300 -4.64 -10.24 -8.19
C CYS A 300 -5.69 -9.78 -9.19
N PRO A 301 -6.01 -8.48 -9.31
CA PRO A 301 -6.85 -8.02 -10.40
C PRO A 301 -6.07 -8.15 -11.71
N GLY A 302 -6.39 -9.18 -12.48
CA GLY A 302 -6.05 -9.27 -13.89
C GLY A 302 -6.95 -8.32 -14.69
N GLY A 303 -6.55 -7.06 -14.86
CA GLY A 303 -7.36 -6.09 -15.62
C GLY A 303 -7.06 -4.61 -15.37
N ARG A 304 -5.78 -4.21 -15.50
CA ARG A 304 -5.26 -2.87 -15.16
C ARG A 304 -5.81 -1.74 -16.05
N SER A 305 -6.86 -1.06 -15.59
CA SER A 305 -6.90 0.41 -15.44
C SER A 305 -8.27 0.85 -14.91
N ALA A 306 -9.36 0.26 -15.40
CA ALA A 306 -10.72 0.61 -14.99
C ALA A 306 -11.05 0.10 -13.57
N GLU A 307 -10.53 -1.08 -13.20
CA GLU A 307 -10.75 -1.69 -11.89
C GLU A 307 -9.92 -1.00 -10.79
N ILE A 308 -8.69 -0.56 -11.11
CA ILE A 308 -7.86 0.26 -10.20
C ILE A 308 -8.52 1.61 -9.97
N GLU A 309 -9.05 2.23 -11.02
CA GLU A 309 -9.78 3.50 -10.91
C GLU A 309 -11.01 3.33 -10.01
N ALA A 310 -11.82 2.30 -10.26
CA ALA A 310 -13.02 2.00 -9.47
C ALA A 310 -12.69 1.70 -7.99
N LEU A 311 -11.64 0.92 -7.72
CA LEU A 311 -11.20 0.65 -6.35
C LEU A 311 -10.61 1.89 -5.67
N SER A 312 -9.86 2.72 -6.41
CA SER A 312 -9.32 3.97 -5.89
C SER A 312 -10.44 4.97 -5.53
N GLU A 313 -11.49 5.01 -6.36
CA GLU A 313 -12.71 5.79 -6.10
C GLU A 313 -13.47 5.25 -4.88
N ALA A 314 -13.63 3.93 -4.76
CA ALA A 314 -14.27 3.31 -3.60
C ALA A 314 -13.49 3.57 -2.29
N ASN A 315 -12.16 3.51 -2.33
CA ASN A 315 -11.30 3.83 -1.19
C ASN A 315 -11.38 5.30 -0.81
N ALA A 316 -11.34 6.20 -1.80
CA ALA A 316 -11.52 7.63 -1.56
C ALA A 316 -12.89 7.94 -0.96
N LYS A 317 -13.96 7.29 -1.45
CA LYS A 317 -15.31 7.40 -0.88
C LYS A 317 -15.34 6.98 0.58
N ARG A 318 -14.82 5.79 0.91
CA ARG A 318 -14.74 5.29 2.30
C ARG A 318 -14.01 6.29 3.20
N GLN A 319 -12.93 6.88 2.71
CA GLN A 319 -12.15 7.85 3.48
C GLN A 319 -12.89 9.18 3.67
N VAL A 320 -13.59 9.69 2.65
CA VAL A 320 -14.41 10.91 2.78
C VAL A 320 -15.58 10.68 3.73
N GLN A 321 -16.22 9.51 3.68
CA GLN A 321 -17.26 9.12 4.65
C GLN A 321 -16.73 9.11 6.08
N ARG A 322 -15.51 8.61 6.28
CA ARG A 322 -14.84 8.66 7.58
C ARG A 322 -14.57 10.09 8.05
N TYR A 323 -14.10 10.98 7.18
CA TYR A 323 -13.92 12.40 7.52
C TYR A 323 -15.25 13.07 7.86
N GLU A 324 -16.30 12.80 7.10
CA GLU A 324 -17.64 13.34 7.35
C GLU A 324 -18.12 12.97 8.75
N GLN A 325 -17.89 11.73 9.20
CA GLN A 325 -18.24 11.26 10.54
C GLN A 325 -17.36 11.85 11.63
N ILE A 326 -16.03 11.80 11.49
CA ILE A 326 -15.09 12.23 12.53
C ILE A 326 -15.19 13.73 12.80
N TYR A 327 -15.38 14.52 11.74
CA TYR A 327 -15.43 15.97 11.85
C TYR A 327 -16.87 16.52 11.85
N ASP A 328 -17.87 15.65 11.75
CA ASP A 328 -19.29 16.02 11.62
C ASP A 328 -19.45 17.13 10.56
N MET A 329 -18.97 16.79 9.36
CA MET A 329 -19.05 17.64 8.18
C MET A 329 -20.40 17.44 7.48
N HIS A 330 -20.70 18.35 6.57
CA HIS A 330 -21.85 18.25 5.67
C HIS A 330 -21.43 18.35 4.20
N THR A 331 -20.21 17.88 3.91
CA THR A 331 -19.59 17.94 2.59
C THR A 331 -20.22 16.93 1.65
N ILE A 332 -20.44 15.70 2.09
CA ILE A 332 -20.99 14.63 1.26
C ILE A 332 -22.37 15.01 0.77
N GLY A 333 -23.23 15.44 1.68
CA GLY A 333 -24.61 15.77 1.35
C GLY A 333 -24.78 17.04 0.51
N LYS A 334 -23.75 17.89 0.38
CA LYS A 334 -23.83 19.16 -0.40
C LYS A 334 -22.93 19.24 -1.61
N HIS A 335 -21.82 18.49 -1.63
CA HIS A 335 -20.76 18.63 -2.63
C HIS A 335 -20.16 17.30 -3.12
N SER A 336 -20.65 16.13 -2.70
CA SER A 336 -20.11 14.86 -3.22
C SER A 336 -20.34 14.68 -4.72
N PRO A 337 -19.49 13.90 -5.41
CA PRO A 337 -19.68 13.58 -6.83
C PRO A 337 -20.99 12.82 -7.14
N GLU A 338 -21.69 12.31 -6.11
CA GLU A 338 -22.93 11.56 -6.24
C GLU A 338 -24.19 12.43 -6.17
N ILE A 339 -24.05 13.75 -5.99
CA ILE A 339 -25.21 14.65 -6.01
C ILE A 339 -25.76 14.73 -7.44
N SER A 340 -27.08 14.63 -7.56
CA SER A 340 -27.70 14.70 -8.87
C SER A 340 -27.65 16.13 -9.42
N ASP A 341 -27.51 16.23 -10.75
CA ASP A 341 -27.55 17.51 -11.46
C ASP A 341 -28.81 18.33 -11.12
N THR A 342 -29.95 17.64 -11.04
CA THR A 342 -31.24 18.23 -10.65
C THR A 342 -31.16 18.92 -9.29
N VAL A 343 -30.51 18.30 -8.29
CA VAL A 343 -30.37 18.89 -6.95
C VAL A 343 -29.47 20.11 -6.98
N LEU A 344 -28.34 20.06 -7.72
CA LEU A 344 -27.46 21.21 -7.86
C LEU A 344 -28.15 22.37 -8.59
N LYS A 345 -28.90 22.08 -9.65
CA LYS A 345 -29.62 23.08 -10.45
C LYS A 345 -30.75 23.71 -9.63
N GLN A 346 -31.54 22.90 -8.91
CA GLN A 346 -32.62 23.39 -8.06
C GLN A 346 -32.08 24.38 -7.02
N ARG A 347 -30.98 24.03 -6.33
CA ARG A 347 -30.34 24.94 -5.37
C ARG A 347 -29.94 26.29 -5.99
N ALA A 348 -29.47 26.30 -7.23
CA ALA A 348 -29.12 27.53 -7.93
C ALA A 348 -30.33 28.36 -8.40
N ILE A 349 -31.49 27.74 -8.52
CA ILE A 349 -32.76 28.39 -8.87
C ILE A 349 -33.40 29.04 -7.63
N ASP A 350 -33.60 28.26 -6.56
CA ASP A 350 -34.45 28.68 -5.43
C ASP A 350 -33.80 28.56 -4.04
N GLY A 351 -32.56 28.06 -3.98
CA GLY A 351 -31.82 27.93 -2.73
C GLY A 351 -32.12 26.66 -1.93
N THR A 352 -32.88 25.71 -2.49
CA THR A 352 -33.20 24.43 -1.85
C THR A 352 -31.94 23.76 -1.29
N ASN A 353 -32.03 23.27 -0.06
CA ASN A 353 -30.92 22.59 0.60
C ASN A 353 -30.75 21.17 0.03
N PRO A 354 -29.56 20.81 -0.50
CA PRO A 354 -29.31 19.48 -1.07
C PRO A 354 -29.52 18.31 -0.10
N ILE A 355 -29.37 18.56 1.21
CA ILE A 355 -29.51 17.52 2.24
C ILE A 355 -30.97 17.34 2.63
N THR A 356 -31.67 18.44 2.90
CA THR A 356 -33.00 18.38 3.53
C THR A 356 -34.15 18.50 2.53
N GLY A 357 -33.88 18.93 1.29
CA GLY A 357 -34.92 19.22 0.29
C GLY A 357 -35.77 20.45 0.62
N ILE A 358 -35.47 21.18 1.69
CA ILE A 358 -36.25 22.34 2.13
C ILE A 358 -35.87 23.58 1.31
N THR A 359 -36.86 24.20 0.69
CA THR A 359 -36.73 25.48 -0.01
C THR A 359 -36.94 26.65 0.96
N PRO A 360 -36.02 27.64 1.02
CA PRO A 360 -36.20 28.85 1.82
C PRO A 360 -37.40 29.66 1.34
N SER A 361 -38.15 30.29 2.24
CA SER A 361 -39.37 31.08 1.92
C SER A 361 -39.15 32.21 0.90
N LYS A 362 -37.92 32.71 0.76
CA LYS A 362 -37.57 33.77 -0.19
C LYS A 362 -37.25 33.25 -1.61
N ASN A 363 -37.14 31.93 -1.80
CA ASN A 363 -36.79 31.27 -3.07
C ASN A 363 -35.56 31.90 -3.78
N ILE A 364 -34.54 32.29 -3.01
CA ILE A 364 -33.33 32.92 -3.55
C ILE A 364 -32.32 31.83 -3.89
N GLY A 365 -32.02 31.70 -5.19
CA GLY A 365 -30.97 30.81 -5.69
C GLY A 365 -29.61 31.03 -5.02
N ASN A 366 -28.94 29.92 -4.69
CA ASN A 366 -27.60 29.91 -4.10
C ASN A 366 -26.61 29.15 -4.99
N PRO A 367 -25.34 29.55 -5.08
CA PRO A 367 -24.33 28.75 -5.78
C PRO A 367 -24.29 27.31 -5.26
N SER A 368 -24.09 26.39 -6.19
CA SER A 368 -23.95 24.96 -5.93
C SER A 368 -22.75 24.42 -6.70
N SER A 369 -22.07 23.43 -6.14
CA SER A 369 -20.98 22.71 -6.80
C SER A 369 -20.87 21.31 -6.25
N GLN A 370 -20.32 20.41 -7.06
CA GLN A 370 -19.94 19.07 -6.66
C GLN A 370 -18.53 18.76 -7.15
N PHE A 371 -17.82 17.94 -6.38
CA PHE A 371 -16.55 17.38 -6.82
C PHE A 371 -16.74 16.50 -8.05
N LYS A 372 -15.71 16.42 -8.88
CA LYS A 372 -15.73 15.57 -10.07
C LYS A 372 -15.80 14.08 -9.72
N ASP A 373 -15.02 13.68 -8.73
CA ASP A 373 -14.83 12.30 -8.30
C ASP A 373 -14.42 12.26 -6.81
N TRP A 374 -14.49 11.08 -6.18
CA TRP A 374 -14.24 10.92 -4.76
C TRP A 374 -12.76 11.15 -4.42
N LYS A 375 -11.84 10.79 -5.33
CA LYS A 375 -10.41 11.05 -5.16
C LYS A 375 -10.10 12.54 -5.06
N THR A 376 -10.70 13.34 -5.92
CA THR A 376 -10.52 14.80 -5.93
C THR A 376 -11.03 15.42 -4.63
N GLN A 377 -12.20 14.98 -4.16
CA GLN A 377 -12.75 15.41 -2.87
C GLN A 377 -11.85 15.02 -1.70
N MET A 378 -11.42 13.76 -1.64
CA MET A 378 -10.52 13.25 -0.61
C MET A 378 -9.19 14.01 -0.60
N HIS A 379 -8.60 14.23 -1.78
CA HIS A 379 -7.35 14.98 -1.94
C HIS A 379 -7.49 16.41 -1.41
N ALA A 380 -8.57 17.10 -1.74
CA ALA A 380 -8.83 18.46 -1.26
C ALA A 380 -8.91 18.54 0.28
N ILE A 381 -9.68 17.64 0.91
CA ILE A 381 -9.82 17.59 2.37
C ILE A 381 -8.46 17.29 3.01
N ASN A 382 -7.75 16.29 2.50
CA ASN A 382 -6.47 15.88 3.06
C ASN A 382 -5.37 16.96 2.91
N GLU A 383 -5.27 17.61 1.74
CA GLU A 383 -4.33 18.71 1.54
C GLU A 383 -4.61 19.86 2.51
N ALA A 384 -5.87 20.09 2.89
CA ALA A 384 -6.25 21.11 3.85
C ALA A 384 -5.96 20.71 5.31
N THR A 385 -6.25 19.47 5.71
CA THR A 385 -6.11 19.03 7.11
C THR A 385 -4.68 18.68 7.51
N THR A 386 -3.78 18.43 6.54
CA THR A 386 -2.38 18.01 6.83
C THR A 386 -1.35 19.14 6.74
N ARG A 387 -1.76 20.39 6.55
CA ARG A 387 -0.87 21.53 6.28
C ARG A 387 0.19 21.75 7.35
N ILE A 388 -0.20 21.73 8.62
CA ILE A 388 0.71 21.97 9.76
C ILE A 388 1.77 20.88 9.84
N VAL A 389 1.36 19.62 9.64
CA VAL A 389 2.28 18.48 9.63
C VAL A 389 3.30 18.59 8.49
N ARG A 390 2.94 19.27 7.40
CA ARG A 390 3.81 19.58 6.25
C ARG A 390 4.61 20.87 6.40
N GLY A 391 4.54 21.53 7.56
CA GLY A 391 5.23 22.81 7.81
C GLY A 391 4.64 24.01 7.08
N LEU A 392 3.39 23.92 6.62
CA LEU A 392 2.68 25.00 5.94
C LEU A 392 1.78 25.77 6.93
N PRO A 393 1.49 27.07 6.66
CA PRO A 393 0.46 27.80 7.40
C PRO A 393 -0.87 27.05 7.37
N ARG A 394 -1.56 26.99 8.53
CA ARG A 394 -2.80 26.24 8.73
C ARG A 394 -3.88 26.66 7.72
N GLU A 395 -4.19 27.94 7.65
CA GLU A 395 -5.14 28.53 6.71
C GLU A 395 -4.44 29.29 5.58
N THR A 396 -5.17 29.50 4.48
CA THR A 396 -4.76 30.41 3.40
C THR A 396 -5.53 31.73 3.43
N GLY A 397 -6.46 31.88 4.37
CA GLY A 397 -7.26 33.09 4.54
C GLY A 397 -8.48 32.86 5.43
N ILE A 398 -9.38 33.84 5.43
CA ILE A 398 -10.62 33.85 6.20
C ILE A 398 -11.79 34.15 5.24
N ASP A 399 -12.95 33.52 5.45
CA ASP A 399 -14.15 33.82 4.67
C ASP A 399 -14.92 35.05 5.20
N LYS A 400 -15.99 35.46 4.49
CA LYS A 400 -16.80 36.63 4.87
C LYS A 400 -17.51 36.49 6.23
N LYS A 401 -17.57 35.28 6.78
CA LYS A 401 -18.20 34.96 8.07
C LYS A 401 -17.18 34.80 9.19
N GLY A 402 -15.88 35.02 8.92
CA GLY A 402 -14.82 34.88 9.90
C GLY A 402 -14.29 33.44 10.04
N ASN A 403 -14.72 32.50 9.20
CA ASN A 403 -14.22 31.13 9.28
C ASN A 403 -12.82 31.03 8.65
N PRO A 404 -11.86 30.34 9.28
CA PRO A 404 -10.60 30.00 8.63
C PRO A 404 -10.86 29.12 7.39
N VAL A 405 -10.15 29.39 6.30
CA VAL A 405 -10.29 28.63 5.06
C VAL A 405 -8.96 28.23 4.46
N VAL A 406 -8.98 27.09 3.78
CA VAL A 406 -7.90 26.66 2.89
C VAL A 406 -8.44 26.69 1.46
N ARG A 407 -7.79 27.49 0.61
CA ARG A 407 -8.04 27.59 -0.83
C ARG A 407 -6.88 26.94 -1.56
N LEU A 408 -7.18 25.95 -2.40
CA LEU A 408 -6.18 25.25 -3.20
C LEU A 408 -6.53 25.38 -4.67
N GLN A 409 -5.50 25.53 -5.50
CA GLN A 409 -5.61 25.35 -6.94
C GLN A 409 -5.66 23.84 -7.23
N LEU A 410 -6.75 23.40 -7.84
CA LEU A 410 -6.99 22.01 -8.19
C LEU A 410 -7.75 21.98 -9.52
N LYS A 411 -7.01 21.84 -10.62
CA LYS A 411 -7.59 21.83 -11.97
C LYS A 411 -8.62 20.71 -12.08
N ASN A 412 -9.76 21.01 -12.70
CA ASN A 412 -10.84 20.05 -12.92
C ASN A 412 -11.39 19.49 -11.58
N SER A 413 -11.52 20.37 -10.58
CA SER A 413 -11.96 19.99 -9.23
C SER A 413 -13.42 19.53 -9.18
N GLY A 414 -14.23 19.99 -10.14
CA GLY A 414 -15.64 19.69 -10.18
C GLY A 414 -16.42 20.61 -11.10
N ARG A 415 -17.74 20.62 -10.90
CA ARG A 415 -18.68 21.44 -11.66
C ARG A 415 -19.76 22.03 -10.75
N GLY A 416 -20.55 22.96 -11.27
CA GLY A 416 -21.63 23.56 -10.50
C GLY A 416 -22.47 24.57 -11.24
N TYR A 417 -23.37 25.23 -10.51
CA TYR A 417 -24.27 26.25 -11.02
C TYR A 417 -24.17 27.54 -10.23
N LYS A 418 -24.22 28.66 -10.96
CA LYS A 418 -24.37 30.01 -10.40
C LYS A 418 -25.79 30.52 -10.68
N PRO A 419 -26.47 31.12 -9.68
CA PRO A 419 -27.77 31.75 -9.90
C PRO A 419 -27.72 32.77 -11.04
N ASN A 420 -28.74 32.74 -11.89
CA ASN A 420 -28.88 33.67 -13.00
C ASN A 420 -29.90 34.75 -12.64
N LYS A 421 -29.41 35.98 -12.44
CA LYS A 421 -30.25 37.11 -12.01
C LYS A 421 -31.26 37.55 -13.07
N THR A 422 -30.97 37.35 -14.35
CA THR A 422 -31.84 37.78 -15.46
C THR A 422 -32.81 36.70 -15.90
N ASP A 423 -32.50 35.44 -15.61
CA ASP A 423 -33.38 34.30 -15.87
C ASP A 423 -33.27 33.28 -14.73
N PRO A 424 -34.03 33.48 -13.63
CA PRO A 424 -33.89 32.69 -12.40
C PRO A 424 -34.14 31.18 -12.58
N LYS A 425 -34.85 30.77 -13.64
CA LYS A 425 -35.12 29.36 -13.95
C LYS A 425 -33.96 28.68 -14.69
N ASN A 426 -33.03 29.47 -15.24
CA ASN A 426 -31.91 28.99 -16.05
C ASN A 426 -30.56 29.45 -15.44
N PRO A 427 -30.07 28.77 -14.40
CA PRO A 427 -28.78 29.09 -13.78
C PRO A 427 -27.61 28.85 -14.75
N LYS A 428 -26.50 29.57 -14.55
CA LYS A 428 -25.29 29.44 -15.39
C LYS A 428 -24.46 28.25 -14.92
N THR A 429 -24.15 27.34 -15.85
CA THR A 429 -23.30 26.17 -15.57
C THR A 429 -21.83 26.53 -15.62
N ASN A 430 -21.03 25.94 -14.73
CA ASN A 430 -19.58 25.82 -14.87
C ASN A 430 -19.19 24.33 -14.80
N GLU A 431 -18.69 23.80 -15.91
CA GLU A 431 -18.30 22.38 -16.05
C GLU A 431 -16.84 22.09 -15.63
N GLN A 432 -16.01 23.12 -15.45
CA GLN A 432 -14.58 22.96 -15.18
C GLN A 432 -14.09 23.96 -14.13
N MET A 433 -14.40 23.68 -12.87
CA MET A 433 -13.87 24.43 -11.74
C MET A 433 -12.37 24.13 -11.54
N SER A 434 -11.62 25.14 -11.07
CA SER A 434 -10.15 25.08 -10.98
C SER A 434 -9.59 25.29 -9.57
N GLY A 435 -10.47 25.50 -8.59
CA GLY A 435 -10.11 25.62 -7.18
C GLY A 435 -10.99 24.76 -6.28
N VAL A 436 -10.57 24.67 -5.02
CA VAL A 436 -11.35 24.10 -3.91
C VAL A 436 -11.21 25.00 -2.69
N GLU A 437 -12.29 25.15 -1.93
CA GLU A 437 -12.30 25.84 -0.64
C GLU A 437 -12.75 24.87 0.46
N ILE A 438 -11.97 24.79 1.54
CA ILE A 438 -12.28 24.01 2.74
C ILE A 438 -12.43 24.99 3.89
N LYS A 439 -13.52 24.88 4.66
CA LYS A 439 -13.80 25.75 5.80
C LYS A 439 -13.66 25.00 7.11
N PHE A 440 -13.07 25.68 8.08
CA PHE A 440 -12.82 25.17 9.42
C PHE A 440 -13.65 25.90 10.46
N ASP A 441 -13.99 25.19 11.53
CA ASP A 441 -14.69 25.77 12.67
C ASP A 441 -13.79 26.84 13.32
N PRO A 442 -14.25 28.10 13.48
CA PRO A 442 -13.46 29.15 14.11
C PRO A 442 -13.08 28.84 15.56
N ASN A 443 -13.87 28.01 16.26
CA ASN A 443 -13.62 27.60 17.63
C ASN A 443 -12.80 26.30 17.73
N ASN A 444 -12.68 25.57 16.62
CA ASN A 444 -11.83 24.38 16.52
C ASN A 444 -11.17 24.34 15.14
N PRO A 445 -10.04 25.05 14.96
CA PRO A 445 -9.44 25.24 13.64
C PRO A 445 -8.79 23.97 13.06
N ASP A 446 -8.85 22.83 13.76
CA ASP A 446 -8.47 21.50 13.25
C ASP A 446 -9.68 20.71 12.72
N ARG A 447 -10.90 21.21 12.92
CA ARG A 447 -12.15 20.58 12.49
C ARG A 447 -12.69 21.26 11.22
N PRO A 448 -12.49 20.67 10.02
CA PRO A 448 -13.21 21.12 8.84
C PRO A 448 -14.71 20.81 9.00
N PHE A 449 -15.58 21.68 8.48
CA PHE A 449 -17.04 21.41 8.47
C PHE A 449 -17.63 21.33 7.06
N THR A 450 -16.93 21.85 6.04
CA THR A 450 -17.34 21.73 4.64
C THR A 450 -16.15 21.89 3.68
N ALA A 451 -16.20 21.19 2.54
CA ALA A 451 -15.29 21.36 1.42
C ALA A 451 -16.09 21.45 0.10
N PHE A 452 -15.68 22.31 -0.82
CA PHE A 452 -16.40 22.42 -2.11
C PHE A 452 -15.52 22.98 -3.23
N PRO A 453 -15.76 22.57 -4.48
CA PRO A 453 -15.14 23.19 -5.65
C PRO A 453 -15.54 24.66 -5.81
N VAL A 454 -14.59 25.46 -6.26
CA VAL A 454 -14.72 26.89 -6.58
C VAL A 454 -14.02 27.21 -7.90
N ASP A 455 -14.42 28.33 -8.51
CA ASP A 455 -13.82 28.80 -9.77
C ASP A 455 -12.38 29.27 -9.61
#